data_AF-A0A9X3UVD0-F1
#
_entry.id   AF-A0A9X3UVD0-F1
#
_cell.length_a   1.000
_cell.length_b   1.000
_cell.length_c   1.000
_cell.angle_alpha   90.00
_cell.angle_beta   90.00
_cell.angle_gamma   90.00
#
_symmetry.space_group_name_H-M   'P 1'
#
loop_
_entity.id
_entity.type
_entity.pdbx_description
1 polymer ?
#
loop_
_entity_poly.entity_id
_entity_poly.type
_entity_poly.pdbx_seq_one_letter_code
_entity_poly.pdbx_strand_id
1 'polypeptide(L)'
;MALIEKLKKIEDYVLQHCQYRFYFAKSPFGMALRAQYYYYPEDIPEATKNLASHFLTQAGYEDFYTPLEALMSKANITPPSPAEMIEGGNWRFFAIKFNFFSPLNPALKKYYNTEYVTFICIPCQDHEGQDSMELLYTSPTTGNLFKEMGNSQLLDPNCEVDQAYLQLLEEAVDFMCEKLDIDAPEPTDITEALHDFTTLLNIHDKEEFIKRYQQIQEAPEKCLLDLVEQGYAEEGDKPELAFLSYRFLLQPMLDSFDTDWHIDNEELSEYLSNVISKKFKLPQKALEPYEIVERLEKKSDYTLLNIETEQDSYSLFVCKQKDKKRILQLARMLDFAIVPF
;
A
#
# COMPACT_ATOMS: atom_id res chain seq x y z
N MET A 1 -5.88 13.66 0.63
CA MET A 1 -4.80 14.17 -0.22
C MET A 1 -4.88 13.52 -1.60
N ALA A 2 -4.81 14.33 -2.66
CA ALA A 2 -4.81 13.85 -4.04
C ALA A 2 -3.49 13.15 -4.41
N LEU A 3 -3.50 12.28 -5.43
CA LEU A 3 -2.33 11.53 -5.88
C LEU A 3 -1.12 12.42 -6.19
N ILE A 4 -1.34 13.51 -6.93
CA ILE A 4 -0.29 14.47 -7.32
C ILE A 4 0.39 15.07 -6.09
N GLU A 5 -0.39 15.42 -5.05
CA GLU A 5 0.13 16.01 -3.82
C GLU A 5 0.99 15.00 -3.05
N LYS A 6 0.61 13.72 -3.02
CA LYS A 6 1.45 12.65 -2.44
C LYS A 6 2.77 12.48 -3.17
N LEU A 7 2.73 12.41 -4.50
CA LEU A 7 3.93 12.25 -5.32
C LEU A 7 4.91 13.42 -5.12
N LYS A 8 4.39 14.65 -4.97
CA LYS A 8 5.22 15.81 -4.60
C LYS A 8 5.83 15.68 -3.22
N LYS A 9 5.08 15.24 -2.21
CA LYS A 9 5.68 15.03 -0.89
C LYS A 9 6.74 13.91 -0.89
N ILE A 10 6.56 12.86 -1.71
CA ILE A 10 7.60 11.84 -1.95
C ILE A 10 8.82 12.47 -2.63
N GLU A 11 8.62 13.35 -3.61
CA GLU A 11 9.71 14.10 -4.24
C GLU A 11 10.48 14.95 -3.22
N ASP A 12 9.77 15.71 -2.39
CA ASP A 12 10.36 16.51 -1.32
C ASP A 12 11.16 15.63 -0.33
N TYR A 13 10.60 14.49 0.08
CA TYR A 13 11.30 13.51 0.92
C TYR A 13 12.59 13.02 0.27
N VAL A 14 12.53 12.62 -1.01
CA VAL A 14 13.71 12.16 -1.77
C VAL A 14 14.80 13.22 -1.77
N LEU A 15 14.44 14.48 -2.05
CA LEU A 15 15.38 15.59 -2.14
C LEU A 15 15.96 15.96 -0.77
N GLN A 16 15.16 15.95 0.30
CA GLN A 16 15.60 16.25 1.66
C GLN A 16 16.51 15.15 2.23
N HIS A 17 16.18 13.88 2.00
CA HIS A 17 16.89 12.74 2.57
C HIS A 17 17.95 12.15 1.63
N CYS A 18 18.06 12.64 0.39
CA CYS A 18 18.93 12.11 -0.66
C CYS A 18 18.71 10.61 -0.92
N GLN A 19 17.47 10.13 -0.76
CA GLN A 19 17.09 8.72 -0.95
C GLN A 19 16.35 8.54 -2.27
N TYR A 20 17.09 8.29 -3.35
CA TYR A 20 16.56 8.23 -4.72
C TYR A 20 15.96 6.87 -5.11
N ARG A 21 16.08 5.85 -4.26
CA ARG A 21 15.62 4.47 -4.54
C ARG A 21 14.94 3.88 -3.33
N PHE A 22 13.81 3.22 -3.60
CA PHE A 22 13.00 2.52 -2.62
C PHE A 22 12.75 1.09 -3.06
N TYR A 23 12.92 0.16 -2.13
CA TYR A 23 12.63 -1.24 -2.33
C TYR A 23 11.82 -1.73 -1.13
N PHE A 24 10.58 -2.14 -1.39
CA PHE A 24 9.70 -2.71 -0.39
C PHE A 24 9.45 -4.16 -0.77
N ALA A 25 10.01 -5.09 0.01
CA ALA A 25 9.93 -6.53 -0.28
C ALA A 25 8.49 -7.09 -0.21
N LYS A 26 7.66 -6.50 0.66
CA LYS A 26 6.24 -6.79 0.81
C LYS A 26 5.47 -5.50 0.52
N SER A 27 4.55 -5.56 -0.43
CA SER A 27 3.64 -4.46 -0.79
C SER A 27 2.19 -4.96 -0.80
N PRO A 28 1.18 -4.07 -0.90
CA PRO A 28 -0.23 -4.45 -0.96
C PRO A 28 -0.56 -5.41 -2.12
N PHE A 29 0.30 -5.46 -3.15
CA PHE A 29 0.14 -6.30 -4.33
C PHE A 29 0.66 -7.74 -4.15
N GLY A 30 1.06 -8.12 -2.93
CA GLY A 30 1.62 -9.44 -2.61
C GLY A 30 3.03 -9.68 -3.14
N MET A 31 3.65 -8.69 -3.79
CA MET A 31 4.99 -8.78 -4.38
C MET A 31 5.82 -7.51 -4.09
N ALA A 32 7.06 -7.44 -4.58
CA ALA A 32 7.94 -6.32 -4.28
C ALA A 32 7.55 -5.06 -5.06
N LEU A 33 7.53 -3.92 -4.36
CA LEU A 33 7.39 -2.60 -4.96
C LEU A 33 8.76 -1.92 -5.02
N ARG A 34 9.10 -1.38 -6.19
CA ARG A 34 10.33 -0.63 -6.43
C ARG A 34 9.96 0.75 -6.92
N ALA A 35 10.54 1.78 -6.32
CA ALA A 35 10.44 3.13 -6.85
C ALA A 35 11.83 3.72 -6.99
N GLN A 36 12.06 4.43 -8.09
CA GLN A 36 13.27 5.21 -8.28
C GLN A 36 12.88 6.60 -8.76
N TYR A 37 13.41 7.63 -8.09
CA TYR A 37 13.36 8.99 -8.57
C TYR A 37 14.62 9.24 -9.40
N TYR A 38 14.42 9.63 -10.66
CA TYR A 38 15.50 9.84 -11.60
C TYR A 38 15.90 11.31 -11.69
N TYR A 39 17.20 11.58 -11.75
CA TYR A 39 17.81 12.78 -12.28
C TYR A 39 18.54 12.42 -13.58
N TYR A 40 17.77 12.34 -14.67
CA TYR A 40 18.22 11.75 -15.92
C TYR A 40 18.92 12.79 -16.82
N PRO A 41 20.04 12.43 -17.46
CA PRO A 41 20.75 11.14 -17.46
C PRO A 41 21.88 11.05 -16.43
N GLU A 42 22.09 12.08 -15.60
CA GLU A 42 23.18 12.15 -14.61
C GLU A 42 23.20 10.95 -13.64
N ASP A 43 22.03 10.39 -13.36
CA ASP A 43 21.81 9.15 -12.60
C ASP A 43 22.40 7.88 -13.21
N ILE A 44 23.01 7.97 -14.39
CA ILE A 44 23.79 6.90 -15.02
C ILE A 44 25.27 7.13 -14.67
N PRO A 45 25.76 6.66 -13.50
CA PRO A 45 27.16 6.84 -13.13
C PRO A 45 28.07 6.18 -14.16
N GLU A 46 29.24 6.78 -14.38
CA GLU A 46 30.25 6.30 -15.33
C GLU A 46 30.60 4.81 -15.09
N ALA A 47 30.63 4.37 -13.83
CA ALA A 47 30.85 2.97 -13.45
C ALA A 47 29.81 1.98 -14.02
N THR A 48 28.60 2.43 -14.31
CA THR A 48 27.49 1.62 -14.86
C THR A 48 27.16 1.96 -16.32
N LYS A 49 27.85 2.93 -16.92
CA LYS A 49 27.55 3.46 -18.25
C LYS A 49 27.62 2.42 -19.36
N ASN A 50 28.53 1.45 -19.27
CA ASN A 50 28.60 0.34 -20.23
C ASN A 50 27.33 -0.53 -20.18
N LEU A 51 26.81 -0.79 -18.98
CA LEU A 51 25.58 -1.55 -18.79
C LEU A 51 24.36 -0.74 -19.27
N ALA A 52 24.32 0.56 -18.95
CA ALA A 52 23.28 1.45 -19.46
C ALA A 52 23.30 1.54 -20.99
N SER A 53 24.48 1.66 -21.61
CA SER A 53 24.64 1.67 -23.07
C SER A 53 24.22 0.36 -23.71
N HIS A 54 24.47 -0.77 -23.03
CA HIS A 54 23.96 -2.07 -23.47
C HIS A 54 22.42 -2.11 -23.47
N PHE A 55 21.78 -1.67 -22.39
CA PHE A 55 20.32 -1.61 -22.31
C PHE A 55 19.73 -0.60 -23.32
N LEU A 56 20.41 0.52 -23.54
CA LEU A 56 20.03 1.53 -24.53
C LEU A 56 20.02 0.93 -25.94
N THR A 57 21.09 0.23 -26.31
CA THR A 57 21.21 -0.47 -27.60
C THR A 57 20.14 -1.56 -27.73
N GLN A 58 19.90 -2.34 -26.67
CA GLN A 58 18.82 -3.35 -26.67
C GLN A 58 17.43 -2.74 -26.84
N ALA A 59 17.24 -1.50 -26.42
CA ALA A 59 16.00 -0.74 -26.61
C ALA A 59 15.89 -0.10 -27.99
N GLY A 60 16.95 -0.14 -28.81
CA GLY A 60 16.97 0.40 -30.17
C GLY A 60 17.37 1.87 -30.24
N TYR A 61 18.00 2.43 -29.20
CA TYR A 61 18.45 3.82 -29.18
C TYR A 61 19.96 3.92 -29.29
N GLU A 62 20.43 5.00 -29.93
CA GLU A 62 21.86 5.30 -30.15
C GLU A 62 22.43 6.26 -29.09
N ASP A 63 21.56 7.07 -28.47
CA ASP A 63 21.90 8.06 -27.46
C ASP A 63 20.87 8.11 -26.33
N PHE A 64 21.25 8.71 -25.20
CA PHE A 64 20.39 8.86 -24.02
C PHE A 64 19.34 9.97 -24.20
N TYR A 65 19.39 10.78 -25.25
CA TYR A 65 18.43 11.85 -25.48
C TYR A 65 17.12 11.33 -26.08
N THR A 66 17.23 10.54 -27.14
CA THR A 66 16.12 10.00 -27.92
C THR A 66 15.04 9.29 -27.07
N PRO A 67 15.37 8.40 -26.10
CA PRO A 67 14.35 7.79 -25.25
C PRO A 67 13.64 8.79 -24.33
N LEU A 68 14.34 9.84 -23.87
CA LEU A 68 13.74 10.92 -23.08
C LEU A 68 12.78 11.76 -23.94
N GLU A 69 13.20 12.16 -25.14
CA GLU A 69 12.36 12.87 -26.08
C GLU A 69 11.09 12.08 -26.43
N ALA A 70 11.24 10.77 -26.69
CA ALA A 70 10.12 9.87 -26.95
C ALA A 70 9.16 9.74 -25.76
N LEU A 71 9.66 9.77 -24.53
CA LEU A 71 8.83 9.77 -23.32
C LEU A 71 8.08 11.10 -23.17
N MET A 72 8.80 12.22 -23.25
CA MET A 72 8.25 13.55 -22.98
C MET A 72 7.24 14.00 -24.04
N SER A 73 7.49 13.66 -25.31
CA SER A 73 6.55 13.95 -26.40
C SER A 73 5.19 13.27 -26.20
N LYS A 74 5.14 12.07 -25.62
CA LYS A 74 3.87 11.40 -25.26
C LYS A 74 3.10 12.17 -24.20
N ALA A 75 3.81 12.77 -23.26
CA ALA A 75 3.25 13.63 -22.22
C ALA A 75 2.97 15.06 -22.71
N ASN A 76 3.20 15.35 -24.00
CA ASN A 76 3.11 16.70 -24.57
C ASN A 76 4.02 17.73 -23.85
N ILE A 77 5.14 17.27 -23.30
CA ILE A 77 6.16 18.10 -22.65
C ILE A 77 7.33 18.27 -23.62
N THR A 78 7.84 19.49 -23.76
CA THR A 78 9.05 19.75 -24.54
C THR A 78 10.28 19.39 -23.71
N PRO A 79 11.11 18.41 -24.13
CA PRO A 79 12.35 18.10 -23.44
C PRO A 79 13.35 19.25 -23.54
N PRO A 80 14.30 19.37 -22.59
CA PRO A 80 15.50 20.18 -22.80
C PRO A 80 16.20 19.78 -24.10
N SER A 81 16.92 20.68 -24.74
CA SER A 81 17.78 20.34 -25.87
C SER A 81 18.99 19.51 -25.42
N PRO A 82 19.64 18.75 -26.33
CA PRO A 82 20.87 18.04 -25.99
C PRO A 82 21.98 18.94 -25.42
N ALA A 83 22.05 20.21 -25.85
CA ALA A 83 23.00 21.19 -25.33
C ALA A 83 22.69 21.56 -23.87
N GLU A 84 21.43 21.84 -23.56
CA GLU A 84 20.99 22.16 -22.18
C GLU A 84 21.23 20.98 -21.23
N MET A 85 21.06 19.75 -21.71
CA MET A 85 21.35 18.56 -20.92
C MET A 85 22.84 18.40 -20.58
N ILE A 86 23.75 18.76 -21.50
CA ILE A 86 25.19 18.76 -21.24
C ILE A 86 25.57 19.81 -20.17
N GLU A 87 24.83 20.91 -20.13
CA GLU A 87 25.03 22.01 -19.16
C GLU A 87 24.35 21.74 -17.80
N GLY A 88 23.78 20.56 -17.59
CA GLY A 88 23.16 20.14 -16.33
C GLY A 88 21.64 20.34 -16.27
N GLY A 89 20.99 20.62 -17.40
CA GLY A 89 19.54 20.61 -17.58
C GLY A 89 18.96 19.19 -17.57
N ASN A 90 19.15 18.48 -16.45
CA ASN A 90 18.66 17.12 -16.27
C ASN A 90 17.15 17.11 -16.01
N TRP A 91 16.51 16.00 -16.39
CA TRP A 91 15.08 15.82 -16.22
C TRP A 91 14.77 14.92 -15.02
N ARG A 92 13.64 15.19 -14.35
CA ARG A 92 13.20 14.46 -13.17
C ARG A 92 11.94 13.68 -13.43
N PHE A 93 11.87 12.46 -12.92
CA PHE A 93 10.65 11.65 -12.94
C PHE A 93 10.75 10.48 -11.94
N PHE A 94 9.60 9.99 -11.49
CA PHE A 94 9.53 8.71 -10.79
C PHE A 94 9.33 7.57 -11.76
N ALA A 95 10.00 6.44 -11.53
CA ALA A 95 9.59 5.15 -12.05
C ALA A 95 9.16 4.25 -10.88
N ILE A 96 7.86 3.92 -10.81
CA ILE A 96 7.27 3.05 -9.80
C ILE A 96 6.90 1.73 -10.46
N LYS A 97 7.46 0.63 -9.96
CA LYS A 97 7.42 -0.68 -10.60
C LYS A 97 7.01 -1.74 -9.60
N PHE A 98 6.02 -2.53 -9.97
CA PHE A 98 5.59 -3.67 -9.18
C PHE A 98 4.88 -4.68 -10.08
N ASN A 99 4.65 -5.84 -9.52
CA ASN A 99 3.79 -6.86 -10.10
C ASN A 99 2.62 -7.17 -9.18
N PHE A 100 1.51 -7.54 -9.79
CA PHE A 100 0.27 -7.83 -9.10
C PHE A 100 -0.41 -9.06 -9.73
N PHE A 101 -1.25 -9.73 -8.95
CA PHE A 101 -2.04 -10.86 -9.41
C PHE A 101 -3.26 -10.40 -10.21
N SER A 102 -3.76 -11.28 -11.09
CA SER A 102 -4.91 -10.99 -11.96
C SER A 102 -4.64 -9.84 -12.93
N PRO A 103 -3.85 -10.08 -14.01
CA PRO A 103 -3.49 -9.09 -15.00
C PRO A 103 -4.68 -8.23 -15.43
N LEU A 104 -4.52 -6.91 -15.52
CA LEU A 104 -5.55 -6.03 -16.06
C LEU A 104 -5.65 -6.18 -17.58
N ASN A 105 -4.51 -6.40 -18.25
CA ASN A 105 -4.46 -6.58 -19.69
C ASN A 105 -5.10 -7.92 -20.11
N PRO A 106 -6.22 -7.92 -20.87
CA PRO A 106 -6.91 -9.15 -21.27
C PRO A 106 -6.03 -10.10 -22.10
N ALA A 107 -5.07 -9.57 -22.87
CA ALA A 107 -4.14 -10.39 -23.64
C ALA A 107 -3.17 -11.16 -22.73
N LEU A 108 -2.83 -10.61 -21.56
CA LEU A 108 -1.96 -11.27 -20.58
C LEU A 108 -2.71 -12.30 -19.72
N LYS A 109 -3.98 -12.03 -19.37
CA LYS A 109 -4.84 -12.94 -18.56
C LYS A 109 -4.86 -14.38 -19.07
N LYS A 110 -4.68 -14.59 -20.38
CA LYS A 110 -4.70 -15.92 -21.00
C LYS A 110 -3.46 -16.76 -20.70
N TYR A 111 -2.32 -16.11 -20.43
CA TYR A 111 -1.01 -16.76 -20.37
C TYR A 111 -0.30 -16.59 -19.03
N TYR A 112 -0.68 -15.57 -18.26
CA TYR A 112 -0.01 -15.19 -17.02
C TYR A 112 -1.01 -14.96 -15.90
N ASN A 113 -0.61 -15.34 -14.67
CA ASN A 113 -1.37 -15.06 -13.44
C ASN A 113 -0.93 -13.75 -12.79
N THR A 114 0.16 -13.17 -13.27
CA THR A 114 0.74 -11.92 -12.76
C THR A 114 1.06 -10.98 -13.92
N GLU A 115 0.98 -9.70 -13.63
CA GLU A 115 1.33 -8.64 -14.57
C GLU A 115 2.37 -7.73 -13.94
N TYR A 116 3.37 -7.34 -14.74
CA TYR A 116 4.38 -6.37 -14.35
C TYR A 116 4.03 -5.01 -14.96
N VAL A 117 3.94 -3.99 -14.12
CA VAL A 117 3.64 -2.61 -14.54
C VAL A 117 4.73 -1.66 -14.04
N THR A 118 5.05 -0.68 -14.88
CA THR A 118 5.94 0.43 -14.56
C THR A 118 5.16 1.69 -14.85
N PHE A 119 4.94 2.48 -13.82
CA PHE A 119 4.42 3.84 -13.92
C PHE A 119 5.60 4.80 -14.00
N ILE A 120 5.50 5.77 -14.90
CA ILE A 120 6.43 6.87 -15.07
C ILE A 120 5.66 8.16 -14.74
N CYS A 121 6.01 8.81 -13.63
CA CYS A 121 5.35 10.03 -13.17
C CYS A 121 6.30 11.20 -13.42
N ILE A 122 5.89 12.14 -14.27
CA ILE A 122 6.71 13.25 -14.73
C ILE A 122 6.20 14.55 -14.09
N PRO A 123 6.94 15.16 -13.16
CA PRO A 123 6.66 16.51 -12.67
C PRO A 123 6.61 17.51 -13.84
N CYS A 124 5.56 18.32 -13.87
CA CYS A 124 5.35 19.34 -14.91
C CYS A 124 4.55 20.51 -14.36
N GLN A 125 4.23 21.49 -15.22
CA GLN A 125 3.28 22.56 -14.90
C GLN A 125 2.05 22.42 -15.80
N ASP A 126 0.87 22.67 -15.24
CA ASP A 126 -0.37 22.72 -16.00
C ASP A 126 -0.47 24.02 -16.84
N HIS A 127 -1.58 24.19 -17.56
CA HIS A 127 -1.82 25.37 -18.39
C HIS A 127 -1.92 26.68 -17.59
N GLU A 128 -2.15 26.61 -16.28
CA GLU A 128 -2.21 27.76 -15.38
C GLU A 128 -0.85 28.03 -14.69
N GLY A 129 0.17 27.22 -14.97
CA GLY A 129 1.49 27.30 -14.37
C GLY A 129 1.57 26.70 -12.96
N GLN A 130 0.56 25.94 -12.54
CA GLN A 130 0.59 25.22 -11.27
C GLN A 130 1.32 23.89 -11.43
N ASP A 131 2.06 23.50 -10.39
CA ASP A 131 2.76 22.21 -10.38
C ASP A 131 1.77 21.04 -10.53
N SER A 132 2.03 20.18 -11.50
CA SER A 132 1.23 19.01 -11.87
C SER A 132 2.12 17.78 -12.11
N MET A 133 1.52 16.65 -12.47
CA MET A 133 2.26 15.47 -12.94
C MET A 133 1.56 14.82 -14.12
N GLU A 134 2.35 14.47 -15.13
CA GLU A 134 1.93 13.60 -16.23
C GLU A 134 2.21 12.14 -15.85
N LEU A 135 1.21 11.27 -16.05
CA LEU A 135 1.25 9.88 -15.63
C LEU A 135 1.22 8.96 -16.85
N LEU A 136 2.31 8.22 -17.04
CA LEU A 136 2.42 7.21 -18.07
C LEU A 136 2.61 5.83 -17.44
N TYR A 137 2.26 4.79 -18.17
CA TYR A 137 2.51 3.42 -17.74
C TYR A 137 2.90 2.52 -18.91
N THR A 138 3.51 1.39 -18.61
CA THR A 138 3.79 0.31 -19.58
C THR A 138 3.58 -1.04 -18.94
N SER A 139 3.07 -2.00 -19.72
CA SER A 139 2.89 -3.40 -19.34
C SER A 139 2.90 -4.33 -20.58
N PRO A 140 3.51 -5.53 -20.50
CA PRO A 140 4.32 -6.02 -19.39
C PRO A 140 5.70 -5.37 -19.40
N THR A 141 6.26 -5.08 -18.22
CA THR A 141 7.54 -4.38 -18.14
C THR A 141 8.71 -5.32 -18.40
N THR A 142 9.72 -4.77 -19.07
CA THR A 142 11.04 -5.38 -19.18
C THR A 142 11.96 -4.48 -18.36
N GLY A 143 12.77 -5.01 -17.44
CA GLY A 143 13.63 -4.23 -16.52
C GLY A 143 14.71 -3.34 -17.17
N ASN A 144 14.52 -2.95 -18.42
CA ASN A 144 15.26 -2.00 -19.22
C ASN A 144 14.46 -0.67 -19.29
N LEU A 145 14.96 0.34 -18.59
CA LEU A 145 14.34 1.68 -18.49
C LEU A 145 14.03 2.29 -19.86
N PHE A 146 14.94 2.19 -20.83
CA PHE A 146 14.77 2.84 -22.13
C PHE A 146 13.63 2.19 -22.94
N LYS A 147 13.43 0.87 -22.80
CA LYS A 147 12.25 0.19 -23.36
C LYS A 147 10.97 0.63 -22.67
N GLU A 148 11.00 0.78 -21.35
CA GLU A 148 9.82 1.24 -20.59
C GLU A 148 9.43 2.66 -20.99
N MET A 149 10.40 3.57 -21.12
CA MET A 149 10.18 4.92 -21.64
C MET A 149 9.60 4.88 -23.06
N GLY A 150 10.19 4.08 -23.96
CA GLY A 150 9.76 3.93 -25.34
C GLY A 150 8.38 3.29 -25.53
N ASN A 151 7.98 2.35 -24.65
CA ASN A 151 6.71 1.63 -24.75
C ASN A 151 5.59 2.22 -23.87
N SER A 152 5.92 3.18 -23.01
CA SER A 152 4.93 3.83 -22.14
C SER A 152 3.81 4.50 -22.94
N GLN A 153 2.65 4.61 -22.31
CA GLN A 153 1.48 5.32 -22.82
C GLN A 153 0.85 6.15 -21.70
N LEU A 154 0.22 7.27 -22.06
CA LEU A 154 -0.55 8.08 -21.12
C LEU A 154 -1.72 7.28 -20.55
N LEU A 155 -2.02 7.51 -19.28
CA LEU A 155 -3.27 7.03 -18.67
C LEU A 155 -4.44 7.90 -19.18
N ASP A 156 -5.41 7.30 -19.87
CA ASP A 156 -6.67 7.95 -20.21
C ASP A 156 -7.68 7.77 -19.07
N PRO A 157 -8.05 8.85 -18.34
CA PRO A 157 -9.00 8.74 -17.24
C PRO A 157 -10.41 8.31 -17.68
N ASN A 158 -10.72 8.32 -18.98
CA ASN A 158 -11.99 7.84 -19.51
C ASN A 158 -11.98 6.35 -19.88
N CYS A 159 -10.83 5.69 -19.84
CA CYS A 159 -10.67 4.28 -20.15
C CYS A 159 -10.78 3.43 -18.86
N GLU A 160 -11.71 2.47 -18.80
CA GLU A 160 -11.92 1.62 -17.61
C GLU A 160 -10.65 0.87 -17.17
N VAL A 161 -9.83 0.42 -18.13
CA VAL A 161 -8.59 -0.30 -17.83
C VAL A 161 -7.55 0.65 -17.22
N ASP A 162 -7.45 1.87 -17.75
CA ASP A 162 -6.51 2.88 -17.25
C ASP A 162 -6.94 3.40 -15.88
N GLN A 163 -8.24 3.50 -15.60
CA GLN A 163 -8.74 3.78 -14.25
C GLN A 163 -8.30 2.70 -13.25
N ALA A 164 -8.30 1.42 -13.65
CA ALA A 164 -7.80 0.35 -12.80
C ALA A 164 -6.28 0.43 -12.57
N TYR A 165 -5.50 0.79 -13.60
CA TYR A 165 -4.07 1.08 -13.41
C TYR A 165 -3.84 2.31 -12.51
N LEU A 166 -4.66 3.35 -12.64
CA LEU A 166 -4.56 4.53 -11.78
C LEU A 166 -4.83 4.18 -10.32
N GLN A 167 -5.83 3.33 -10.03
CA GLN A 167 -6.09 2.84 -8.67
C GLN A 167 -4.90 2.06 -8.10
N LEU A 168 -4.25 1.21 -8.91
CA LEU A 168 -3.03 0.51 -8.50
C LEU A 168 -1.88 1.50 -8.18
N LEU A 169 -1.73 2.55 -8.97
CA LEU A 169 -0.75 3.60 -8.70
C LEU A 169 -1.08 4.37 -7.41
N GLU A 170 -2.34 4.69 -7.17
CA GLU A 170 -2.79 5.35 -5.94
C GLU A 170 -2.49 4.50 -4.70
N GLU A 171 -2.78 3.20 -4.76
CA GLU A 171 -2.48 2.26 -3.67
C GLU A 171 -0.96 2.12 -3.44
N ALA A 172 -0.18 2.08 -4.51
CA ALA A 172 1.28 2.04 -4.46
C ALA A 172 1.85 3.30 -3.77
N VAL A 173 1.34 4.47 -4.15
CA VAL A 173 1.77 5.76 -3.58
C VAL A 173 1.32 5.92 -2.14
N ASP A 174 0.09 5.51 -1.78
CA ASP A 174 -0.39 5.49 -0.40
C ASP A 174 0.51 4.65 0.49
N PHE A 175 0.87 3.46 0.02
CA PHE A 175 1.80 2.58 0.72
C PHE A 175 3.20 3.20 0.86
N MET A 176 3.71 3.86 -0.18
CA MET A 176 4.99 4.57 -0.10
C MET A 176 4.95 5.71 0.93
N CYS A 177 3.92 6.55 0.89
CA CYS A 177 3.73 7.64 1.85
C CYS A 177 3.68 7.12 3.29
N GLU A 178 3.00 6.00 3.52
CA GLU A 178 2.97 5.32 4.82
C GLU A 178 4.36 4.85 5.24
N LYS A 179 5.10 4.14 4.38
CA LYS A 179 6.41 3.59 4.74
C LYS A 179 7.50 4.65 4.92
N LEU A 180 7.33 5.80 4.28
CA LEU A 180 8.25 6.93 4.37
C LEU A 180 7.82 7.95 5.42
N ASP A 181 6.70 7.72 6.11
CA ASP A 181 6.16 8.63 7.13
C ASP A 181 5.82 10.04 6.59
N ILE A 182 5.51 10.12 5.29
CA ILE A 182 5.26 11.38 4.55
C ILE A 182 3.87 11.96 4.83
N ASP A 183 2.97 11.08 5.27
CA ASP A 183 1.63 11.40 5.76
C ASP A 183 1.38 10.77 7.12
N ALA A 184 2.44 10.69 7.95
CA ALA A 184 2.20 10.59 9.37
C ALA A 184 1.13 11.63 9.70
N PRO A 185 -0.05 11.24 10.21
CA PRO A 185 -0.97 12.24 10.70
C PRO A 185 -0.17 13.17 11.59
N GLU A 186 -0.35 14.49 11.46
CA GLU A 186 0.05 15.41 12.53
C GLU A 186 -0.32 14.72 13.84
N PRO A 187 0.62 14.61 14.81
CA PRO A 187 0.47 13.71 15.94
C PRO A 187 -0.91 13.91 16.54
N THR A 188 -1.83 13.03 16.17
CA THR A 188 -3.15 12.98 16.77
C THR A 188 -2.82 12.45 18.13
N ASP A 189 -3.11 13.24 19.16
CA ASP A 189 -2.94 12.82 20.55
C ASP A 189 -3.40 11.36 20.65
N ILE A 190 -2.56 10.48 21.23
CA ILE A 190 -2.88 9.05 21.38
C ILE A 190 -4.28 8.90 22.01
N THR A 191 -4.65 9.85 22.88
CA THR A 191 -5.98 9.95 23.47
C THR A 191 -7.09 10.13 22.43
N GLU A 192 -6.92 11.05 21.48
CA GLU A 192 -7.86 11.25 20.36
C GLU A 192 -7.87 10.05 19.43
N ALA A 193 -6.72 9.45 19.13
CA ALA A 193 -6.64 8.24 18.30
C ALA A 193 -7.40 7.06 18.92
N LEU A 194 -7.25 6.82 20.23
CA LEU A 194 -8.02 5.82 20.97
C LEU A 194 -9.52 6.12 20.96
N HIS A 195 -9.90 7.38 21.15
CA HIS A 195 -11.30 7.80 21.13
C HIS A 195 -11.94 7.57 19.75
N ASP A 196 -11.23 7.95 18.68
CA ASP A 196 -11.68 7.71 17.30
C ASP A 196 -11.78 6.21 17.02
N PHE A 197 -10.76 5.43 17.40
CA PHE A 197 -10.71 3.99 17.14
C PHE A 197 -11.87 3.26 17.82
N THR A 198 -12.06 3.50 19.12
CA THR A 198 -13.16 2.92 19.90
C THR A 198 -14.54 3.34 19.37
N THR A 199 -14.66 4.54 18.81
CA THR A 199 -15.91 5.04 18.23
C THR A 199 -16.21 4.40 16.88
N LEU A 200 -15.22 4.30 15.98
CA LEU A 200 -15.39 3.71 14.65
C LEU A 200 -15.70 2.20 14.72
N LEU A 201 -15.12 1.50 15.68
CA LEU A 201 -15.39 0.07 15.92
C LEU A 201 -16.56 -0.19 16.88
N ASN A 202 -17.22 0.87 17.36
CA ASN A 202 -18.34 0.78 18.29
C ASN A 202 -18.05 -0.11 19.52
N ILE A 203 -16.85 0.05 20.11
CA ILE A 203 -16.43 -0.67 21.30
C ILE A 203 -17.35 -0.28 22.46
N HIS A 204 -17.97 -1.28 23.10
CA HIS A 204 -19.02 -1.06 24.08
C HIS A 204 -18.51 -0.37 25.35
N ASP A 205 -17.36 -0.78 25.87
CA ASP A 205 -16.72 -0.20 27.05
C ASP A 205 -15.43 0.54 26.67
N LYS A 206 -15.58 1.78 26.22
CA LYS A 206 -14.47 2.62 25.75
C LYS A 206 -13.49 2.98 26.87
N GLU A 207 -13.99 3.18 28.09
CA GLU A 207 -13.16 3.54 29.24
C GLU A 207 -12.23 2.40 29.63
N GLU A 208 -12.76 1.17 29.70
CA GLU A 208 -11.93 -0.01 29.97
C GLU A 208 -10.95 -0.29 28.81
N PHE A 209 -11.33 -0.03 27.55
CA PHE A 209 -10.41 -0.15 26.42
C PHE A 209 -9.19 0.77 26.57
N ILE A 210 -9.43 2.05 26.85
CA ILE A 210 -8.36 3.06 27.03
C ILE A 210 -7.48 2.69 28.24
N LYS A 211 -8.10 2.27 29.34
CA LYS A 211 -7.38 1.85 30.55
C LYS A 211 -6.47 0.65 30.30
N ARG A 212 -6.95 -0.37 29.60
CA ARG A 212 -6.15 -1.56 29.24
C ARG A 212 -5.00 -1.20 28.31
N TYR A 213 -5.24 -0.33 27.33
CA TYR A 213 -4.18 0.20 26.48
C TYR A 213 -3.08 0.88 27.32
N GLN A 214 -3.45 1.77 28.26
CA GLN A 214 -2.49 2.43 29.14
C GLN A 214 -1.71 1.43 30.01
N GLN A 215 -2.36 0.40 30.53
CA GLN A 215 -1.70 -0.66 31.31
C GLN A 215 -0.61 -1.39 30.52
N ILE A 216 -0.87 -1.68 29.24
CA ILE A 216 0.12 -2.29 28.35
C ILE A 216 1.33 -1.36 28.18
N GLN A 217 1.11 -0.05 28.02
CA GLN A 217 2.19 0.92 27.82
C GLN A 217 3.01 1.18 29.10
N GLU A 218 2.36 1.24 30.26
CA GLU A 218 3.00 1.61 31.53
C GLU A 218 3.62 0.43 32.27
N ALA A 219 3.01 -0.76 32.16
CA ALA A 219 3.40 -1.94 32.91
C ALA A 219 3.16 -3.25 32.13
N PRO A 220 3.82 -3.44 30.97
CA PRO A 220 3.61 -4.62 30.13
C PRO A 220 3.97 -5.93 30.84
N GLU A 221 4.91 -5.93 31.79
CA GLU A 221 5.25 -7.12 32.58
C GLU A 221 4.08 -7.55 33.48
N LYS A 222 3.30 -6.61 34.00
CA LYS A 222 2.11 -6.95 34.81
C LYS A 222 1.01 -7.54 33.94
N CYS A 223 0.80 -6.98 32.76
CA CYS A 223 -0.16 -7.52 31.79
C CYS A 223 0.23 -8.94 31.39
N LEU A 224 1.53 -9.20 31.19
CA LEU A 224 2.03 -10.54 30.91
C LEU A 224 1.79 -11.51 32.07
N LEU A 225 2.04 -11.09 33.32
CA LEU A 225 1.75 -11.92 34.51
C LEU A 225 0.27 -12.31 34.59
N ASP A 226 -0.64 -11.37 34.33
CA ASP A 226 -2.08 -11.66 34.30
C ASP A 226 -2.42 -12.71 33.21
N LEU A 227 -1.72 -12.68 32.06
CA LEU A 227 -1.88 -13.68 31.00
C LEU A 227 -1.26 -15.03 31.36
N VAL A 228 -0.16 -15.06 32.10
CA VAL A 228 0.44 -16.30 32.65
C VAL A 228 -0.53 -16.96 33.63
N GLU A 229 -1.13 -16.20 34.54
CA GLU A 229 -2.13 -16.71 35.50
C GLU A 229 -3.38 -17.29 34.80
N GLN A 230 -3.74 -16.73 33.65
CA GLN A 230 -4.83 -17.21 32.81
C GLN A 230 -4.44 -18.40 31.90
N GLY A 231 -3.15 -18.77 31.86
CA GLY A 231 -2.64 -19.87 31.06
C GLY A 231 -2.41 -19.54 29.58
N TYR A 232 -2.29 -18.26 29.22
CA TYR A 232 -2.01 -17.80 27.86
C TYR A 232 -0.52 -17.54 27.57
N ALA A 233 0.33 -17.52 28.60
CA ALA A 233 1.78 -17.33 28.49
C ALA A 233 2.52 -18.19 29.54
N GLU A 234 3.83 -18.35 29.38
CA GLU A 234 4.67 -19.13 30.31
C GLU A 234 5.49 -18.24 31.26
N GLU A 235 5.81 -18.77 32.44
CA GLU A 235 6.73 -18.10 33.37
C GLU A 235 8.11 -17.92 32.72
N GLY A 236 8.54 -16.67 32.58
CA GLY A 236 9.84 -16.32 31.98
C GLY A 236 9.75 -15.79 30.55
N ASP A 237 8.54 -15.79 29.95
CA ASP A 237 8.29 -15.06 28.70
C ASP A 237 8.60 -13.57 28.87
N LYS A 238 8.95 -12.93 27.75
CA LYS A 238 9.18 -11.48 27.71
C LYS A 238 7.92 -10.79 27.18
N PRO A 239 7.58 -9.61 27.69
CA PRO A 239 6.43 -8.87 27.19
C PRO A 239 6.67 -8.46 25.74
N GLU A 240 5.77 -8.89 24.86
CA GLU A 240 5.69 -8.47 23.48
C GLU A 240 4.43 -7.65 23.28
N LEU A 241 4.57 -6.38 22.89
CA LEU A 241 3.47 -5.42 22.86
C LEU A 241 2.36 -5.83 21.87
N ALA A 242 2.72 -6.44 20.74
CA ALA A 242 1.75 -6.94 19.78
C ALA A 242 0.90 -8.07 20.38
N PHE A 243 1.55 -9.05 21.03
CA PHE A 243 0.88 -10.14 21.73
C PHE A 243 -0.02 -9.64 22.88
N LEU A 244 0.49 -8.71 23.70
CA LEU A 244 -0.29 -8.08 24.78
C LEU A 244 -1.48 -7.31 24.22
N SER A 245 -1.28 -6.50 23.18
CA SER A 245 -2.36 -5.76 22.53
C SER A 245 -3.43 -6.69 21.97
N TYR A 246 -3.05 -7.82 21.38
CA TYR A 246 -4.01 -8.81 20.93
C TYR A 246 -4.78 -9.46 22.09
N ARG A 247 -4.09 -10.15 23.01
CA ARG A 247 -4.73 -10.99 24.04
C ARG A 247 -5.34 -10.21 25.19
N PHE A 248 -4.69 -9.12 25.62
CA PHE A 248 -5.13 -8.36 26.79
C PHE A 248 -6.15 -7.28 26.45
N LEU A 249 -6.15 -6.78 25.20
CA LEU A 249 -6.95 -5.64 24.77
C LEU A 249 -7.90 -5.95 23.63
N LEU A 250 -7.41 -6.31 22.44
CA LEU A 250 -8.24 -6.39 21.24
C LEU A 250 -9.22 -7.57 21.30
N GLN A 251 -8.75 -8.78 21.57
CA GLN A 251 -9.59 -9.98 21.67
C GLN A 251 -10.73 -9.86 22.71
N PRO A 252 -10.49 -9.40 23.96
CA PRO A 252 -11.58 -9.29 24.93
C PRO A 252 -12.53 -8.12 24.69
N MET A 253 -12.14 -7.12 23.88
CA MET A 253 -12.91 -5.87 23.73
C MET A 253 -13.52 -5.66 22.34
N LEU A 254 -13.03 -6.37 21.32
CA LEU A 254 -13.61 -6.41 19.98
C LEU A 254 -14.51 -7.63 19.83
N ASP A 255 -15.61 -7.45 19.13
CA ASP A 255 -16.47 -8.55 18.69
C ASP A 255 -15.81 -9.23 17.47
N SER A 256 -14.82 -10.09 17.73
CA SER A 256 -14.09 -10.83 16.70
C SER A 256 -14.62 -12.26 16.52
N PHE A 257 -14.47 -12.77 15.31
CA PHE A 257 -14.60 -14.17 14.96
C PHE A 257 -13.21 -14.79 14.95
N ASP A 258 -12.89 -15.52 16.02
CA ASP A 258 -11.62 -16.21 16.18
C ASP A 258 -11.73 -17.64 15.65
N THR A 259 -10.80 -18.03 14.78
CA THR A 259 -10.75 -19.37 14.19
C THR A 259 -9.31 -19.78 13.90
N ASP A 260 -9.04 -21.08 13.85
CA ASP A 260 -7.74 -21.59 13.40
C ASP A 260 -7.53 -21.35 11.89
N TRP A 261 -6.53 -22.00 11.28
CA TRP A 261 -6.19 -21.91 9.86
C TRP A 261 -7.34 -22.19 8.88
N HIS A 262 -8.43 -22.83 9.33
CA HIS A 262 -9.61 -23.14 8.53
C HIS A 262 -10.82 -22.30 8.94
N ILE A 263 -11.31 -21.45 8.04
CA ILE A 263 -12.51 -20.64 8.25
C ILE A 263 -13.77 -21.47 7.96
N ASP A 264 -14.58 -21.73 8.97
CA ASP A 264 -15.91 -22.32 8.78
C ASP A 264 -16.87 -21.26 8.20
N ASN A 265 -17.26 -21.45 6.94
CA ASN A 265 -18.14 -20.53 6.24
C ASN A 265 -19.57 -20.48 6.81
N GLU A 266 -20.05 -21.52 7.49
CA GLU A 266 -21.37 -21.52 8.12
C GLU A 266 -21.34 -20.68 9.40
N GLU A 267 -20.36 -20.91 10.27
CA GLU A 267 -20.18 -20.11 11.49
C GLU A 267 -19.86 -18.64 11.17
N LEU A 268 -18.97 -18.39 10.21
CA LEU A 268 -18.68 -17.03 9.77
C LEU A 268 -19.91 -16.36 9.14
N SER A 269 -20.78 -17.10 8.44
CA SER A 269 -22.03 -16.54 7.91
C SER A 269 -22.98 -16.11 9.02
N GLU A 270 -23.05 -16.87 10.12
CA GLU A 270 -23.86 -16.54 11.29
C GLU A 270 -23.31 -15.30 11.99
N TYR A 271 -22.01 -15.27 12.29
CA TYR A 271 -21.32 -14.10 12.85
C TYR A 271 -21.55 -12.84 12.00
N LEU A 272 -21.27 -12.91 10.69
CA LEU A 272 -21.46 -11.78 9.78
C LEU A 272 -22.92 -11.32 9.77
N SER A 273 -23.87 -12.25 9.73
CA SER A 273 -25.30 -11.93 9.72
C SER A 273 -25.74 -11.19 10.98
N ASN A 274 -25.21 -11.57 12.13
CA ASN A 274 -25.48 -10.95 13.41
C ASN A 274 -24.90 -9.54 13.46
N VAL A 275 -23.60 -9.39 13.16
CA VAL A 275 -22.91 -8.10 13.27
C VAL A 275 -23.46 -7.06 12.29
N ILE A 276 -23.76 -7.45 11.04
CA ILE A 276 -24.32 -6.51 10.05
C ILE A 276 -25.85 -6.39 10.14
N SER A 277 -26.51 -7.14 11.05
CA SER A 277 -27.96 -7.18 11.23
C SER A 277 -28.74 -7.46 9.93
N LYS A 278 -28.18 -8.29 9.04
CA LYS A 278 -28.77 -8.67 7.74
C LYS A 278 -28.32 -10.07 7.38
N LYS A 279 -29.25 -10.90 6.89
CA LYS A 279 -28.93 -12.25 6.44
C LYS A 279 -27.83 -12.24 5.38
N PHE A 280 -26.69 -12.81 5.72
CA PHE A 280 -25.53 -13.00 4.87
C PHE A 280 -25.18 -14.49 4.84
N LYS A 281 -24.82 -15.02 3.66
CA LYS A 281 -24.49 -16.43 3.52
C LYS A 281 -23.35 -16.63 2.54
N LEU A 282 -22.30 -17.27 3.03
CA LEU A 282 -21.17 -17.77 2.26
C LEU A 282 -21.53 -19.13 1.62
N PRO A 283 -20.92 -19.48 0.48
CA PRO A 283 -21.09 -20.79 -0.12
C PRO A 283 -20.44 -21.87 0.75
N GLN A 284 -20.88 -23.12 0.59
CA GLN A 284 -20.29 -24.27 1.31
C GLN A 284 -18.87 -24.61 0.84
N LYS A 285 -18.45 -24.17 -0.35
CA LYS A 285 -17.06 -24.33 -0.77
C LYS A 285 -16.16 -23.44 0.10
N ALA A 286 -14.98 -23.92 0.44
CA ALA A 286 -13.95 -23.08 1.05
C ALA A 286 -13.68 -21.86 0.14
N LEU A 287 -13.47 -20.72 0.78
CA LEU A 287 -13.15 -19.46 0.13
C LEU A 287 -11.84 -18.94 0.71
N GLU A 288 -11.05 -18.30 -0.14
CA GLU A 288 -9.93 -17.51 0.34
C GLU A 288 -10.44 -16.24 1.04
N PRO A 289 -9.71 -15.68 2.03
CA PRO A 289 -10.16 -14.50 2.78
C PRO A 289 -10.53 -13.29 1.89
N TYR A 290 -9.78 -13.03 0.83
CA TYR A 290 -10.10 -11.94 -0.11
C TYR A 290 -11.44 -12.17 -0.84
N GLU A 291 -11.82 -13.42 -1.14
CA GLU A 291 -13.12 -13.73 -1.76
C GLU A 291 -14.27 -13.46 -0.78
N ILE A 292 -14.04 -13.65 0.53
CA ILE A 292 -15.01 -13.36 1.58
C ILE A 292 -15.23 -11.85 1.68
N VAL A 293 -14.15 -11.07 1.73
CA VAL A 293 -14.20 -9.59 1.76
C VAL A 293 -14.93 -9.04 0.54
N GLU A 294 -14.55 -9.46 -0.67
CA GLU A 294 -15.18 -8.99 -1.91
C GLU A 294 -16.70 -9.27 -1.91
N ARG A 295 -17.12 -10.43 -1.38
CA ARG A 295 -18.53 -10.80 -1.27
C ARG A 295 -19.28 -9.97 -0.23
N LEU A 296 -18.63 -9.64 0.88
CA LEU A 296 -19.21 -8.80 1.93
C LEU A 296 -19.42 -7.39 1.40
N GLU A 297 -18.36 -6.77 0.87
CA GLU A 297 -18.38 -5.40 0.34
C GLU A 297 -19.34 -5.21 -0.84
N LYS A 298 -19.56 -6.24 -1.66
CA LYS A 298 -20.58 -6.19 -2.75
C LYS A 298 -22.02 -6.23 -2.24
N LYS A 299 -22.27 -6.73 -1.03
CA LYS A 299 -23.63 -7.00 -0.51
C LYS A 299 -24.01 -6.13 0.69
N SER A 300 -23.07 -5.39 1.25
CA SER A 300 -23.24 -4.52 2.40
C SER A 300 -22.27 -3.33 2.33
N ASP A 301 -22.43 -2.38 3.23
CA ASP A 301 -21.51 -1.25 3.44
C ASP A 301 -20.40 -1.58 4.45
N TYR A 302 -20.13 -2.87 4.65
CA TYR A 302 -19.17 -3.40 5.61
C TYR A 302 -18.01 -4.11 4.90
N THR A 303 -16.89 -4.22 5.59
CA THR A 303 -15.71 -4.98 5.20
C THR A 303 -15.23 -5.83 6.39
N LEU A 304 -14.25 -6.68 6.16
CA LEU A 304 -13.64 -7.55 7.17
C LEU A 304 -12.15 -7.22 7.27
N LEU A 305 -11.65 -7.09 8.50
CA LEU A 305 -10.23 -6.92 8.81
C LEU A 305 -9.76 -8.08 9.69
N ASN A 306 -8.45 -8.30 9.72
CA ASN A 306 -7.82 -9.30 10.58
C ASN A 306 -7.01 -8.61 11.68
N ILE A 307 -6.99 -9.20 12.87
CA ILE A 307 -5.92 -8.98 13.85
C ILE A 307 -4.86 -10.05 13.57
N GLU A 308 -3.67 -9.63 13.18
CA GLU A 308 -2.52 -10.50 12.98
C GLU A 308 -2.05 -11.04 14.33
N THR A 309 -2.12 -12.36 14.48
CA THR A 309 -1.81 -13.05 15.74
C THR A 309 -0.44 -13.71 15.71
N GLU A 310 0.28 -13.65 14.57
CA GLU A 310 1.53 -14.38 14.27
C GLU A 310 1.42 -15.90 14.40
N GLN A 311 0.19 -16.41 14.53
CA GLN A 311 -0.15 -17.82 14.59
C GLN A 311 -0.89 -18.21 13.31
N ASP A 312 -0.95 -19.51 12.98
CA ASP A 312 -1.80 -20.03 11.90
C ASP A 312 -3.30 -19.97 12.29
N SER A 313 -3.78 -18.80 12.74
CA SER A 313 -5.15 -18.52 13.16
C SER A 313 -5.58 -17.14 12.67
N TYR A 314 -6.89 -16.96 12.52
CA TYR A 314 -7.50 -15.70 12.14
C TYR A 314 -8.33 -15.14 13.30
N SER A 315 -8.26 -13.82 13.48
CA SER A 315 -9.14 -13.09 14.38
C SER A 315 -9.79 -11.97 13.58
N LEU A 316 -10.98 -12.28 13.05
CA LEU A 316 -11.66 -11.49 12.04
C LEU A 316 -12.63 -10.52 12.72
N PHE A 317 -12.69 -9.26 12.30
CA PHE A 317 -13.75 -8.36 12.79
C PHE A 317 -14.31 -7.48 11.68
N VAL A 318 -15.58 -7.12 11.84
CA VAL A 318 -16.34 -6.35 10.85
C VAL A 318 -16.24 -4.86 11.15
N CYS A 319 -16.03 -4.06 10.11
CA CYS A 319 -16.14 -2.60 10.21
C CYS A 319 -16.81 -2.01 8.96
N LYS A 320 -17.16 -0.71 9.00
CA LYS A 320 -17.73 -0.02 7.84
C LYS A 320 -16.67 0.18 6.77
N GLN A 321 -17.03 -0.08 5.50
CA GLN A 321 -16.09 0.03 4.38
C GLN A 321 -15.51 1.45 4.24
N LYS A 322 -16.35 2.47 4.43
CA LYS A 322 -15.92 3.89 4.42
C LYS A 322 -14.90 4.24 5.51
N ASP A 323 -14.90 3.48 6.61
CA ASP A 323 -14.06 3.73 7.79
C ASP A 323 -12.79 2.86 7.78
N LYS A 324 -12.71 1.84 6.89
CA LYS A 324 -11.58 0.91 6.73
C LYS A 324 -10.23 1.63 6.75
N LYS A 325 -10.08 2.66 5.90
CA LYS A 325 -8.83 3.41 5.78
C LYS A 325 -8.44 4.11 7.09
N ARG A 326 -9.41 4.72 7.77
CA ARG A 326 -9.16 5.43 9.04
C ARG A 326 -8.86 4.45 10.17
N ILE A 327 -9.56 3.32 10.24
CA ILE A 327 -9.31 2.27 11.25
C ILE A 327 -7.89 1.71 11.08
N LEU A 328 -7.47 1.38 9.85
CA LEU A 328 -6.11 0.90 9.60
C LEU A 328 -5.05 1.94 9.95
N GLN A 329 -5.32 3.22 9.67
CA GLN A 329 -4.44 4.31 10.09
C GLN A 329 -4.31 4.39 11.62
N LEU A 330 -5.44 4.40 12.33
CA LEU A 330 -5.48 4.47 13.79
C LEU A 330 -4.82 3.25 14.43
N ALA A 331 -5.07 2.06 13.90
CA ALA A 331 -4.42 0.83 14.35
C ALA A 331 -2.90 0.95 14.30
N ARG A 332 -2.34 1.49 13.22
CA ARG A 332 -0.89 1.72 13.10
C ARG A 332 -0.38 2.76 14.10
N MET A 333 -1.12 3.85 14.32
CA MET A 333 -0.75 4.87 15.32
C MET A 333 -0.71 4.30 16.74
N LEU A 334 -1.62 3.35 17.02
CA LEU A 334 -1.78 2.72 18.32
C LEU A 334 -0.94 1.43 18.46
N ASP A 335 -0.17 1.07 17.43
CA ASP A 335 0.61 -0.17 17.35
C ASP A 335 -0.23 -1.45 17.49
N PHE A 336 -1.45 -1.42 16.97
CA PHE A 336 -2.33 -2.59 16.84
C PHE A 336 -2.03 -3.32 15.54
N ALA A 337 -1.76 -4.63 15.66
CA ALA A 337 -1.47 -5.52 14.53
C ALA A 337 -2.74 -5.83 13.72
N ILE A 338 -3.37 -4.82 13.11
CA ILE A 338 -4.59 -4.97 12.30
C ILE A 338 -4.23 -4.80 10.83
N VAL A 339 -4.66 -5.77 10.01
CA VAL A 339 -4.33 -5.83 8.58
C VAL A 339 -5.58 -6.04 7.71
N PRO A 340 -5.59 -5.53 6.48
CA PRO A 340 -6.60 -5.89 5.49
C PRO A 340 -6.35 -7.31 4.92
N PHE A 341 -7.37 -7.89 4.29
CA PHE A 341 -7.25 -9.04 3.41
C PHE A 341 -7.10 -8.68 1.95
#